data_AF-A0A392QUV4-F1
#
_entry.id   AF-A0A392QUV4-F1
#
_cell.length_a   1.000
_cell.length_b   1.000
_cell.length_c   1.000
_cell.angle_alpha   90.00
_cell.angle_beta   90.00
_cell.angle_gamma   90.00
#
_symmetry.space_group_name_H-M   'P 1'
#
loop_
_entity.id
_entity.type
_entity.pdbx_description
1 polymer ?
#
loop_
_entity_poly.entity_id
_entity_poly.type
_entity_poly.pdbx_seq_one_letter_code
_entity_poly.pdbx_strand_id
1 'polypeptide(L)'
;QMEEDEQLATLMRGLRGQNLKDSLFAEDDVQLRLVEVDESSEFLPLVYDPVSITAYWGKRPRSVATRIVQLLSVAGGFLSRVAWDVVNKKVKE
;
A
#
# COMPACT_ATOMS: atom_id res chain seq x y z
N GLN A 1 -15.29 12.88 25.45
CA GLN A 1 -14.65 11.55 25.47
C GLN A 1 -15.31 10.59 24.46
N MET A 2 -16.60 10.24 24.57
CA MET A 2 -17.25 9.37 23.55
C MET A 2 -17.45 10.06 22.18
N GLU A 3 -17.83 11.34 22.17
CA GLU A 3 -18.06 12.10 20.92
C GLU A 3 -16.77 12.36 20.12
N GLU A 4 -15.65 12.61 20.82
CA GLU A 4 -14.33 12.82 20.20
C GLU A 4 -13.81 11.55 19.51
N ASP A 5 -14.08 10.38 20.10
CA ASP A 5 -13.72 9.08 19.51
C ASP A 5 -14.58 8.76 18.28
N GLU A 6 -15.86 9.11 18.29
CA GLU A 6 -16.75 8.93 17.12
C GLU A 6 -16.36 9.84 15.96
N GLN A 7 -16.00 11.10 16.23
CA GLN A 7 -15.49 12.04 15.24
C GLN A 7 -14.16 11.55 14.64
N LEU A 8 -13.21 11.12 15.49
CA LEU A 8 -11.93 10.59 15.03
C LEU A 8 -12.09 9.31 14.20
N ALA A 9 -12.98 8.41 14.61
CA ALA A 9 -13.29 7.19 13.86
C ALA A 9 -13.93 7.48 12.50
N THR A 10 -14.77 8.52 12.43
CA THR A 10 -15.41 8.98 11.19
C THR A 10 -14.38 9.59 10.23
N LEU A 11 -13.50 10.46 10.75
CA LEU A 11 -12.37 11.02 9.98
C LEU A 11 -11.46 9.91 9.42
N MET A 12 -11.10 8.93 10.24
CA MET A 12 -10.25 7.81 9.84
C MET A 12 -10.90 6.90 8.78
N ARG A 13 -12.23 6.70 8.83
CA ARG A 13 -12.96 5.98 7.78
C ARG A 13 -12.99 6.76 6.47
N GLY A 14 -13.11 8.09 6.52
CA GLY A 14 -13.08 8.97 5.35
C GLY A 14 -11.72 8.94 4.65
N LEU A 15 -10.63 9.04 5.41
CA LEU A 15 -9.25 8.88 4.91
C LEU A 15 -9.00 7.50 4.25
N ARG A 16 -9.71 6.46 4.70
CA ARG A 16 -9.61 5.10 4.14
C ARG A 16 -10.52 4.88 2.93
N GLY A 17 -11.28 5.89 2.48
CA GLY A 17 -12.16 5.80 1.31
C GLY A 17 -13.34 4.85 1.49
N GLN A 18 -13.79 4.62 2.73
CA GLN A 18 -15.01 3.85 2.97
C GLN A 18 -16.24 4.70 2.65
N ASN A 19 -17.28 4.11 2.07
CA ASN A 19 -18.54 4.80 1.75
C ASN A 19 -19.23 5.28 3.04
N LEU A 20 -18.95 6.54 3.42
CA LEU A 20 -19.59 7.22 4.54
C LEU A 20 -20.93 7.81 4.08
N LYS A 21 -21.95 7.75 4.93
CA LYS A 21 -23.27 8.32 4.63
C LYS A 21 -23.22 9.84 4.74
N ASP A 22 -23.93 10.53 3.85
CA ASP A 22 -23.97 12.00 3.71
C ASP A 22 -24.33 12.72 5.03
N SER A 23 -25.15 12.09 5.88
CA SER A 23 -25.55 12.62 7.19
C SER A 23 -24.41 12.75 8.21
N LEU A 24 -23.25 12.09 7.99
CA LEU A 24 -22.06 12.19 8.86
C LEU A 24 -21.13 13.35 8.47
N PHE A 25 -21.30 13.91 7.27
CA PHE A 25 -20.52 15.06 6.79
C PHE A 25 -21.30 16.37 6.83
N ALA A 26 -22.58 16.33 7.20
CA ALA A 26 -23.46 17.50 7.31
C ALA A 26 -23.23 18.34 8.59
N GLU A 27 -22.07 18.20 9.23
CA GLU A 27 -21.62 19.12 10.29
C GLU A 27 -21.03 20.38 9.64
N ASP A 28 -21.38 21.56 10.17
CA ASP A 28 -21.02 22.88 9.62
C ASP A 28 -19.50 23.13 9.47
N ASP A 29 -18.66 22.30 10.08
CA ASP A 29 -17.19 22.42 10.07
C ASP A 29 -16.49 21.55 9.01
N VAL A 30 -17.22 20.69 8.28
CA VAL A 30 -16.62 19.81 7.26
C VAL A 30 -16.53 20.52 5.90
N GLN A 31 -15.31 20.89 5.49
CA GLN A 31 -15.05 21.41 4.15
C GLN A 31 -14.53 20.31 3.21
N LEU A 32 -15.37 19.90 2.25
CA LEU A 32 -14.94 19.02 1.16
C LEU A 32 -14.13 19.84 0.13
N ARG A 33 -12.84 19.50 -0.03
CA ARG A 33 -11.99 20.07 -1.09
C ARG A 33 -11.86 19.05 -2.23
N LEU A 34 -12.28 19.44 -3.42
CA LEU A 34 -11.96 18.67 -4.63
C LEU A 34 -10.45 18.74 -4.85
N VAL A 35 -9.77 17.60 -4.70
CA VAL A 35 -8.37 17.46 -5.08
C VAL A 35 -8.35 16.84 -6.47
N GLU A 36 -8.19 17.68 -7.49
CA GLU A 36 -7.96 17.21 -8.85
C GLU A 36 -6.60 16.50 -8.89
N VAL A 37 -6.64 15.21 -9.21
CA VAL A 37 -5.43 14.44 -9.48
C VAL A 37 -5.12 14.64 -10.96
N ASP A 38 -4.06 15.40 -11.24
CA ASP A 38 -3.63 15.73 -12.59
C ASP A 38 -3.38 14.46 -13.43
N GLU A 39 -4.12 14.32 -14.53
CA GLU A 39 -3.96 13.24 -15.52
C GLU A 39 -2.58 13.26 -16.21
N SER A 40 -1.84 14.37 -16.11
CA SER A 40 -0.52 14.53 -16.74
C SER A 40 0.61 13.76 -16.04
N SER A 41 0.36 13.22 -14.85
CA SER A 41 1.40 12.65 -13.99
C SER A 41 1.44 11.13 -14.08
N GLU A 42 2.56 10.60 -14.56
CA GLU A 42 2.85 9.16 -14.64
C GLU A 42 2.46 8.40 -13.36
N PHE A 43 1.29 7.74 -13.38
CA PHE A 43 0.71 7.02 -12.25
C PHE A 43 0.79 5.50 -12.44
N LEU A 44 0.75 4.76 -11.33
CA LEU A 44 0.66 3.31 -11.38
C LEU A 44 -0.76 2.91 -11.81
N PRO A 45 -0.94 2.07 -12.86
CA PRO A 45 -2.26 1.69 -13.35
C PRO A 45 -3.16 1.10 -12.25
N LEU A 46 -4.42 1.52 -12.22
CA LEU A 46 -5.42 0.99 -11.28
C LEU A 46 -5.92 -0.41 -11.68
N VAL A 47 -5.80 -0.74 -12.97
CA VAL A 47 -6.12 -2.06 -13.52
C VAL A 47 -4.82 -2.79 -13.80
N TYR A 48 -4.80 -4.10 -13.54
CA TYR A 48 -3.61 -4.91 -13.80
C TYR A 48 -3.30 -4.98 -15.30
N ASP A 49 -2.26 -4.25 -15.71
CA ASP A 49 -1.63 -4.35 -17.03
C ASP A 49 -0.11 -4.49 -16.84
N PRO A 50 0.47 -5.67 -17.17
CA PRO A 50 1.88 -5.91 -16.93
C PRO A 50 2.79 -4.95 -17.70
N VAL A 51 2.42 -4.55 -18.92
CA VAL A 51 3.28 -3.70 -19.76
C VAL A 51 3.39 -2.31 -19.14
N SER A 52 2.26 -1.72 -18.76
CA SER A 52 2.22 -0.41 -18.10
C SER A 52 2.88 -0.42 -16.71
N ILE A 53 2.68 -1.47 -15.92
CA ILE A 53 3.33 -1.62 -14.60
C ILE A 53 4.85 -1.70 -14.75
N THR A 54 5.35 -2.49 -15.70
CA THR A 54 6.79 -2.58 -15.97
C THR A 54 7.37 -1.25 -16.43
N ALA A 55 6.67 -0.52 -17.31
CA ALA A 55 7.10 0.80 -17.76
C ALA A 55 7.17 1.81 -16.59
N TYR A 56 6.17 1.83 -15.70
CA TYR A 56 6.12 2.69 -14.52
C TYR A 56 7.30 2.44 -13.56
N TRP A 57 7.57 1.17 -13.22
CA TRP A 57 8.67 0.83 -12.32
C TRP A 57 10.05 0.94 -12.98
N GLY A 58 10.12 0.80 -14.31
CA GLY A 58 11.35 0.97 -15.08
C GLY A 58 11.99 2.34 -14.91
N LYS A 59 11.19 3.39 -14.74
CA LYS A 59 11.69 4.76 -14.45
C LYS A 59 12.11 4.96 -12.98
N ARG A 60 11.85 3.99 -12.10
CA ARG A 60 12.03 4.08 -10.63
C ARG A 60 12.88 2.92 -10.08
N PRO A 61 14.11 2.69 -10.58
CA PRO A 61 14.91 1.51 -10.20
C PRO A 61 15.29 1.48 -8.72
N ARG A 62 15.46 2.65 -8.08
CA ARG A 62 15.79 2.74 -6.65
C ARG A 62 14.67 2.18 -5.76
N SER A 63 13.42 2.48 -6.09
CA SER A 63 12.26 1.94 -5.35
C SER A 63 12.17 0.42 -5.44
N VAL A 64 12.47 -0.14 -6.62
CA VAL A 64 12.53 -1.59 -6.84
C VAL A 64 13.64 -2.21 -5.99
N ALA A 65 14.85 -1.65 -6.02
CA ALA A 65 15.98 -2.15 -5.23
C ALA A 65 15.71 -2.11 -3.72
N THR A 66 15.16 -1.01 -3.21
CA THR A 66 14.76 -0.90 -1.80
C THR A 66 13.75 -1.98 -1.44
N ARG A 67 12.77 -2.25 -2.30
CA ARG A 67 11.77 -3.29 -2.04
C ARG A 67 12.38 -4.69 -2.02
N ILE A 68 13.33 -4.99 -2.92
CA ILE A 68 14.06 -6.26 -2.91
C ILE A 68 14.81 -6.44 -1.59
N VAL A 69 15.54 -5.42 -1.14
CA VAL A 69 16.27 -5.47 0.14
C VAL A 69 15.32 -5.64 1.32
N GLN A 70 14.19 -4.92 1.34
CA GLN A 70 13.17 -5.08 2.38
C GLN A 70 12.62 -6.51 2.44
N LEU A 71 12.24 -7.07 1.29
CA LEU A 71 11.70 -8.43 1.21
C LEU A 71 12.75 -9.46 1.64
N LEU A 72 13.99 -9.31 1.20
CA LEU A 72 15.09 -10.19 1.61
C LEU A 72 15.44 -10.05 3.09
N SER A 73 15.33 -8.86 3.66
CA SER A 73 15.57 -8.63 5.09
C SER A 73 14.52 -9.37 5.94
N VAL A 74 13.24 -9.23 5.58
CA VAL A 74 12.14 -9.91 6.29
C VAL A 74 12.18 -11.42 6.07
N ALA A 75 12.43 -11.87 4.84
CA ALA A 75 12.45 -13.29 4.50
C ALA A 75 13.81 -13.97 4.80
N GLY A 76 14.85 -13.22 5.17
CA GLY A 76 16.23 -13.70 5.21
C GLY A 76 16.45 -14.87 6.16
N GLY A 77 15.80 -14.84 7.33
CA GLY A 77 15.86 -15.94 8.30
C GLY A 77 15.19 -17.23 7.82
N PHE A 78 14.13 -17.12 7.00
CA PHE A 78 13.50 -18.27 6.37
C PHE A 78 14.36 -18.82 5.22
N LEU A 79 14.81 -17.93 4.33
CA LEU A 79 15.62 -18.30 3.16
C LEU A 79 16.96 -18.93 3.57
N SER A 80 17.57 -18.48 4.67
CA SER A 80 18.82 -19.08 5.17
C SER A 80 18.63 -20.51 5.68
N ARG A 81 17.51 -20.81 6.35
CA ARG A 81 17.16 -22.17 6.78
C ARG A 81 16.87 -23.07 5.59
N VAL A 82 16.09 -22.59 4.62
CA VAL A 82 15.85 -23.32 3.37
C VAL A 82 17.17 -23.62 2.65
N ALA A 83 18.07 -22.64 2.52
CA ALA A 83 19.39 -22.86 1.93
C ALA A 83 20.21 -23.90 2.72
N TRP A 84 20.16 -23.84 4.05
CA TRP A 84 20.83 -24.81 4.93
C TRP A 84 20.26 -26.23 4.77
N ASP A 85 18.94 -26.37 4.65
CA ASP A 85 18.27 -27.65 4.47
C ASP A 85 18.59 -28.26 3.10
N VAL A 86 18.69 -27.43 2.05
CA VAL A 86 19.16 -27.84 0.71
C VAL A 86 20.59 -28.37 0.76
N VAL A 87 21.51 -27.64 1.40
CA VAL A 87 22.92 -28.06 1.54
C VAL A 87 23.03 -29.38 2.30
N ASN A 88 22.24 -29.54 3.35
CA ASN A 88 22.25 -30.75 4.17
C ASN A 88 21.37 -31.89 3.61
N LYS A 89 20.82 -31.75 2.39
CA LYS A 89 19.92 -32.72 1.75
C LYS A 89 18.69 -33.10 2.60
N LYS A 90 18.29 -32.23 3.53
CA LYS A 90 17.14 -32.42 4.42
C LYS A 90 15.80 -32.07 3.76
N VAL A 91 15.81 -31.63 2.51
CA VAL A 91 14.61 -31.28 1.72
C VAL A 91 13.76 -32.51 1.35
N LYS A 92 14.29 -33.73 1.55
CA LYS A 92 13.70 -34.99 1.08
C LYS A 92 13.12 -35.88 2.17
N GLU A 93 12.92 -35.37 3.39
CA GLU A 93 12.09 -36.07 4.39
C GLU A 93 10.60 -35.88 4.11
#